data_AF-A0A821ZN72-F1
#
_entry.id   AF-A0A821ZN72-F1
#
_cell.length_a   1.000
_cell.length_b   1.000
_cell.length_c   1.000
_cell.angle_alpha   90.00
_cell.angle_beta   90.00
_cell.angle_gamma   90.00
#
_symmetry.space_group_name_H-M   'P 1'
#
loop_
_entity.id
_entity.type
_entity.pdbx_description
1 polymer ?
#
loop_
_entity_poly.entity_id
_entity_poly.type
_entity_poly.pdbx_seq_one_letter_code
_entity_poly.pdbx_strand_id
1 'polypeptide(L)'
;MNYVMKFRILPLSIFFRHFLIIILVFQSFVNGKNDDQTKNLGSSNGDGRHVFDINFGKNKKYAIDDCIPLAFGDFNADKVIDIFCRNTKGNTIRIMLNDDRSPTSKEQFSVNITGVIYDALAADFN
;
A
#
# COMPACT_ATOMS: atom_id res chain seq x y z
N MET A 1 68.53 -18.52 -47.34
CA MET A 1 68.51 -19.06 -45.96
C MET A 1 67.06 -19.20 -45.54
N ASN A 2 66.66 -20.40 -45.10
CA ASN A 2 65.26 -20.77 -44.83
C ASN A 2 64.78 -20.23 -43.48
N TYR A 3 63.59 -19.61 -43.45
CA TYR A 3 62.89 -19.29 -42.22
C TYR A 3 62.20 -20.54 -41.68
N VAL A 4 62.60 -21.01 -40.50
CA VAL A 4 61.89 -22.06 -39.76
C VAL A 4 60.91 -21.38 -38.81
N MET A 5 59.60 -21.51 -39.08
CA MET A 5 58.55 -20.95 -38.23
C MET A 5 58.35 -21.87 -37.01
N LYS A 6 58.58 -21.34 -35.80
CA LYS A 6 58.47 -22.08 -34.54
C LYS A 6 57.07 -21.87 -33.95
N PHE A 7 56.18 -22.85 -34.10
CA PHE A 7 54.86 -22.84 -33.45
C PHE A 7 55.00 -23.12 -31.95
N ARG A 8 54.54 -22.19 -31.12
CA ARG A 8 54.53 -22.33 -29.65
C ARG A 8 53.12 -22.74 -29.23
N ILE A 9 52.93 -24.01 -28.87
CA ILE A 9 51.65 -24.54 -28.37
C ILE A 9 51.46 -24.03 -26.94
N LEU A 10 50.37 -23.30 -26.68
CA LEU A 10 50.03 -22.84 -25.33
C LEU A 10 49.54 -24.03 -24.47
N PRO A 11 49.84 -24.06 -23.17
CA PRO A 11 49.47 -25.16 -22.30
C PRO A 11 47.95 -25.30 -22.18
N LEU A 12 47.47 -26.55 -22.21
CA LEU A 12 46.05 -26.93 -22.19
C LEU A 12 45.25 -26.31 -21.02
N SER A 13 45.93 -26.01 -19.91
CA SER A 13 45.35 -25.37 -18.71
C SER A 13 44.87 -23.93 -18.96
N ILE A 14 45.51 -23.20 -19.89
CA ILE A 14 45.11 -21.84 -20.24
C ILE A 14 43.84 -21.87 -21.07
N PHE A 15 43.74 -22.79 -22.03
CA PHE A 15 42.52 -22.97 -22.84
C PHE A 15 41.32 -23.36 -21.97
N PHE A 16 41.51 -24.26 -21.02
CA PHE A 16 40.44 -24.70 -20.13
C PHE A 16 39.93 -23.58 -19.20
N ARG A 17 40.83 -22.73 -18.69
CA ARG A 17 40.45 -21.57 -17.86
C ARG A 17 39.64 -20.53 -18.62
N HIS A 18 40.02 -20.22 -19.86
CA HIS A 18 39.29 -19.24 -20.67
C HIS A 18 37.91 -19.77 -21.09
N PHE A 19 37.83 -21.06 -21.42
CA PHE A 19 36.57 -21.72 -21.75
C PHE A 19 35.59 -21.74 -20.57
N LEU A 20 36.08 -21.99 -19.36
CA LEU A 20 35.26 -21.96 -18.14
C LEU A 20 34.72 -20.55 -17.82
N ILE A 21 35.53 -19.51 -18.02
CA ILE A 21 35.11 -18.11 -17.81
C ILE A 21 34.00 -17.73 -18.81
N ILE A 22 34.14 -18.12 -20.08
CA ILE A 22 33.12 -17.85 -21.12
C ILE A 22 31.79 -18.49 -20.74
N ILE A 23 31.80 -19.75 -20.26
CA ILE A 23 30.58 -20.44 -19.82
C ILE A 23 29.94 -19.73 -18.62
N LEU A 24 30.73 -19.33 -17.62
CA LEU A 24 30.20 -18.63 -16.44
C LEU A 24 29.58 -17.27 -16.77
N VAL A 25 30.19 -16.52 -17.69
CA VAL A 25 29.64 -15.23 -18.17
C VAL A 25 28.35 -15.47 -18.96
N PHE A 26 28.30 -16.50 -19.80
CA PHE A 26 27.10 -16.84 -20.58
C PHE A 26 25.93 -17.26 -19.69
N GLN A 27 26.19 -18.06 -18.64
CA GLN A 27 25.18 -18.43 -17.64
C GLN A 27 24.64 -17.21 -16.88
N SER A 28 25.49 -16.20 -16.63
CA SER A 28 25.07 -14.97 -15.96
C SER A 28 24.20 -14.09 -16.87
N PHE A 29 24.44 -14.13 -18.17
CA PHE A 29 23.62 -13.40 -19.15
C PHE A 29 22.26 -14.08 -19.40
N VAL A 30 22.22 -15.41 -19.43
CA VAL A 30 20.97 -16.18 -19.65
C VAL A 30 20.12 -16.26 -18.39
N ASN A 31 20.72 -16.26 -17.19
CA ASN A 31 19.99 -16.28 -15.91
C ASN A 31 19.67 -14.89 -15.34
N GLY A 32 19.87 -13.82 -16.13
CA GLY A 32 19.35 -12.51 -15.80
C GLY A 32 17.83 -12.57 -15.78
N LYS A 33 17.24 -12.83 -14.60
CA LYS A 33 15.82 -12.59 -14.38
C LYS A 33 15.58 -11.13 -14.75
N ASN A 34 14.69 -10.90 -15.72
CA ASN A 34 14.08 -9.61 -15.90
C ASN A 34 13.25 -9.37 -14.65
N ASP A 35 13.89 -8.87 -13.60
CA ASP A 35 13.19 -8.26 -12.49
C ASP A 35 12.61 -6.99 -13.07
N ASP A 36 11.39 -7.12 -13.60
CA ASP A 36 10.54 -6.02 -14.02
C ASP A 36 10.18 -5.24 -12.75
N GLN A 37 11.16 -4.48 -12.24
CA GLN A 37 11.03 -3.56 -11.14
C GLN A 37 10.28 -2.34 -11.66
N THR A 38 9.03 -2.55 -12.06
CA THR A 38 8.01 -1.58 -11.70
C THR A 38 7.97 -1.62 -10.17
N LYS A 39 8.85 -0.83 -9.54
CA LYS A 39 8.68 -0.40 -8.16
C LYS A 39 7.33 0.32 -8.13
N ASN A 40 6.26 -0.43 -7.97
CA ASN A 40 5.02 0.11 -7.44
C ASN A 40 5.44 0.79 -6.14
N LEU A 41 5.23 2.10 -6.08
CA LEU A 41 5.42 2.95 -4.91
C LEU A 41 4.37 2.57 -3.86
N GLY A 42 4.43 1.33 -3.40
CA GLY A 42 3.52 0.66 -2.48
C GLY A 42 4.28 -0.38 -1.67
N SER A 43 5.56 -0.10 -1.38
CA SER A 43 6.34 -0.86 -0.41
C SER A 43 5.69 -0.63 0.95
N SER A 44 4.73 -1.47 1.32
CA SER A 44 4.40 -1.66 2.71
C SER A 44 5.69 -2.09 3.38
N ASN A 45 6.22 -1.24 4.25
CA ASN A 45 7.15 -1.73 5.25
C ASN A 45 6.41 -2.85 5.99
N GLY A 46 7.10 -3.95 6.31
CA GLY A 46 6.51 -5.07 7.06
C GLY A 46 6.11 -4.72 8.50
N ASP A 47 5.95 -3.43 8.82
CA ASP A 47 5.56 -2.86 10.10
C ASP A 47 4.03 -2.72 10.25
N GLY A 48 3.25 -3.12 9.23
CA GLY A 48 1.79 -3.08 9.24
C GLY A 48 1.20 -1.67 9.17
N ARG A 49 2.02 -0.63 8.99
CA ARG A 49 1.53 0.73 8.75
C ARG A 49 1.35 0.92 7.26
N HIS A 50 0.09 0.93 6.85
CA HIS A 50 -0.30 1.21 5.47
C HIS A 50 0.12 2.62 5.06
N VAL A 51 1.27 2.76 4.42
CA VAL A 51 1.70 3.99 3.75
C VAL A 51 0.91 4.09 2.44
N PHE A 52 -0.18 4.86 2.47
CA PHE A 52 -0.98 5.36 1.34
C PHE A 52 -1.18 4.38 0.18
N ASP A 53 -2.35 3.73 0.14
CA ASP A 53 -2.80 3.02 -1.06
C ASP A 53 -3.20 4.02 -2.16
N ILE A 54 -2.33 4.18 -3.15
CA ILE A 54 -2.53 5.02 -4.33
C ILE A 54 -3.79 4.64 -5.15
N ASN A 55 -4.38 3.47 -4.89
CA ASN A 55 -5.58 2.97 -5.57
C ASN A 55 -6.84 3.00 -4.70
N PHE A 56 -6.81 3.63 -3.52
CA PHE A 56 -7.96 3.71 -2.58
C PHE A 56 -8.65 2.35 -2.35
N GLY A 57 -7.90 1.26 -2.18
CA GLY A 57 -8.43 -0.06 -1.90
C GLY A 57 -9.20 -0.64 -3.08
N LYS A 58 -8.51 -0.90 -4.19
CA LYS A 58 -9.05 -1.47 -5.44
C LYS A 58 -10.15 -2.51 -5.16
N ASN A 59 -11.39 -2.21 -5.56
CA ASN A 59 -12.61 -3.03 -5.40
C ASN A 59 -13.18 -3.18 -3.97
N LYS A 60 -12.73 -2.42 -2.98
CA LYS A 60 -13.39 -2.39 -1.69
C LYS A 60 -14.70 -1.61 -1.83
N LYS A 61 -15.82 -2.33 -1.75
CA LYS A 61 -17.14 -1.69 -1.59
C LYS A 61 -17.15 -1.03 -0.21
N TYR A 62 -16.88 0.26 -0.15
CA TYR A 62 -17.22 1.05 1.02
C TYR A 62 -18.74 1.06 1.10
N ALA A 63 -19.29 0.67 2.25
CA ALA A 63 -20.71 0.81 2.48
C ALA A 63 -21.04 2.29 2.27
N ILE A 64 -21.77 2.61 1.21
CA ILE A 64 -22.33 3.94 1.01
C ILE A 64 -23.47 4.04 2.02
N ASP A 65 -23.12 4.33 3.27
CA ASP A 65 -24.08 4.66 4.30
C ASP A 65 -24.69 6.04 3.97
N ASP A 66 -25.97 6.24 4.28
CA ASP A 66 -26.71 7.47 3.96
C ASP A 66 -26.43 8.64 4.94
N CYS A 67 -25.26 8.56 5.56
CA CYS A 67 -24.73 9.36 6.65
C CYS A 67 -23.98 10.56 6.07
N ILE A 68 -24.61 11.75 6.12
CA ILE A 68 -23.96 13.01 5.78
C ILE A 68 -23.18 13.49 7.01
N PRO A 69 -21.83 13.58 6.95
CA PRO A 69 -21.02 14.03 8.07
C PRO A 69 -21.33 15.49 8.39
N LEU A 70 -21.52 15.78 9.68
CA LEU A 70 -21.77 17.13 10.19
C LEU A 70 -20.65 17.61 11.13
N ALA A 71 -20.03 16.71 11.89
CA ALA A 71 -18.89 17.03 12.74
C ALA A 71 -17.92 15.84 12.87
N PHE A 72 -16.68 16.16 13.25
CA PHE A 72 -15.62 15.18 13.51
C PHE A 72 -15.08 15.43 14.91
N GLY A 73 -14.79 14.35 15.63
CA GLY A 73 -14.26 14.42 17.00
C GLY A 73 -13.90 13.02 17.51
N ASP A 74 -13.17 12.96 18.62
CA ASP A 74 -12.90 11.70 19.33
C ASP A 74 -14.01 11.52 20.38
N PHE A 75 -15.10 10.84 20.00
CA PHE A 75 -16.30 10.77 20.84
C PHE A 75 -16.21 9.66 21.90
N ASN A 76 -15.25 8.73 21.77
CA ASN A 76 -15.05 7.61 22.68
C ASN A 76 -13.69 7.62 23.41
N ALA A 77 -12.86 8.65 23.19
CA ALA A 77 -11.54 8.86 23.78
C ALA A 77 -10.47 7.83 23.40
N ASP A 78 -10.56 7.23 22.21
CA ASP A 78 -9.58 6.25 21.72
C ASP A 78 -8.45 6.86 20.86
N LYS A 79 -8.47 8.17 20.66
CA LYS A 79 -7.53 8.96 19.84
C LYS A 79 -7.66 8.75 18.33
N VAL A 80 -8.71 8.07 17.89
CA VAL A 80 -9.11 7.98 16.48
C VAL A 80 -10.24 8.98 16.25
N ILE A 81 -10.22 9.66 15.09
CA ILE A 81 -11.28 10.62 14.76
C ILE A 81 -12.52 9.86 14.31
N ASP A 82 -13.63 10.06 15.03
CA ASP A 82 -14.95 9.55 14.73
C ASP A 82 -15.77 10.53 13.90
N ILE A 83 -16.94 10.08 13.44
CA ILE A 83 -17.84 10.86 12.59
C ILE A 83 -19.19 11.00 13.26
N PHE A 84 -19.64 12.25 13.47
CA PHE A 84 -21.02 12.57 13.77
C PHE A 84 -21.74 12.92 12.47
N CYS A 85 -22.87 12.25 12.20
CA CYS A 85 -23.57 12.43 10.94
C CYS A 85 -25.08 12.37 11.07
N ARG A 86 -25.75 12.86 10.02
CA ARG A 86 -27.20 12.77 9.87
C ARG A 86 -27.52 11.76 8.77
N ASN A 87 -28.41 10.82 9.06
CA ASN A 87 -29.02 9.99 8.05
C ASN A 87 -30.00 10.85 7.22
N THR A 88 -29.93 10.77 5.90
CA THR A 88 -30.81 11.53 4.99
C THR A 88 -32.16 10.87 4.68
N LYS A 89 -32.27 9.56 4.89
CA LYS A 89 -33.47 8.75 4.62
C LYS A 89 -34.28 8.49 5.90
N GLY A 90 -33.61 8.31 7.03
CA GLY A 90 -34.19 8.25 8.36
C GLY A 90 -33.90 9.56 9.08
N ASN A 91 -34.88 10.15 9.76
CA ASN A 91 -34.68 11.36 10.56
C ASN A 91 -33.85 11.05 11.81
N THR A 92 -32.62 10.56 11.64
CA THR A 92 -31.74 10.13 12.73
C THR A 92 -30.38 10.79 12.62
N ILE A 93 -29.79 11.10 13.77
CA ILE A 93 -28.36 11.39 13.90
C ILE A 93 -27.64 10.16 14.41
N ARG A 94 -26.39 9.99 14.00
CA ARG A 94 -25.54 8.86 14.36
C ARG A 94 -24.14 9.30 14.76
N ILE A 95 -23.52 8.51 15.64
CA ILE A 95 -22.07 8.53 15.86
C ILE A 95 -21.50 7.24 15.26
N MET A 96 -20.60 7.42 14.30
CA MET A 96 -19.86 6.35 13.63
C MET A 96 -18.45 6.32 14.20
N LEU A 97 -18.13 5.26 14.94
CA LEU A 97 -16.79 5.06 15.50
C LEU A 97 -15.83 4.54 14.44
N ASN A 98 -14.65 5.14 14.39
CA ASN A 98 -13.55 4.66 13.56
C ASN A 98 -12.61 3.73 14.36
N ASP A 99 -11.74 3.05 13.62
CA ASP A 99 -10.72 2.15 14.15
C ASP A 99 -9.43 2.38 13.34
N ASP A 100 -8.28 2.36 14.00
CA ASP A 100 -6.97 2.51 13.35
C ASP A 100 -6.62 1.31 12.44
N ARG A 101 -7.36 0.20 12.56
CA ARG A 101 -7.15 -1.04 11.79
C ARG A 101 -8.13 -1.27 10.65
N SER A 102 -9.21 -0.48 10.55
CA SER A 102 -10.25 -0.70 9.55
C SER A 102 -10.60 0.58 8.82
N PRO A 103 -10.73 0.56 7.48
CA PRO A 103 -11.20 1.72 6.72
C PRO A 103 -12.72 1.92 6.81
N THR A 104 -13.42 1.25 7.73
CA THR A 104 -14.87 1.31 7.86
C THR A 104 -15.26 1.66 9.29
N SER A 105 -16.13 2.65 9.42
CA SER A 105 -16.72 3.04 10.70
C SER A 105 -17.85 2.11 11.12
N LYS A 106 -18.13 1.99 12.42
CA LYS A 106 -19.28 1.25 12.98
C LYS A 106 -20.25 2.22 13.65
N GLU A 107 -21.55 2.07 13.39
CA GLU A 107 -22.59 2.83 14.12
C GLU A 107 -22.59 2.39 15.58
N GLN A 108 -22.36 3.32 16.50
CA GLN A 108 -22.45 3.07 17.94
C GLN A 108 -23.74 3.61 18.53
N PHE A 109 -24.19 4.77 18.06
CA PHE A 109 -25.31 5.49 18.64
C PHE A 109 -26.19 6.07 17.54
N SER A 110 -27.50 6.01 17.72
CA SER A 110 -28.49 6.53 16.77
C SER A 110 -29.72 7.04 17.50
N VAL A 111 -30.12 8.28 17.18
CA VAL A 111 -31.27 8.95 17.80
C VAL A 111 -32.15 9.56 16.74
N ASN A 112 -33.46 9.32 16.86
CA ASN A 112 -34.46 9.98 16.04
C ASN A 112 -34.60 11.45 16.45
N ILE A 113 -34.66 12.33 15.46
CA ILE A 113 -34.87 13.76 15.61
C ILE A 113 -36.15 14.18 14.88
N THR A 114 -36.78 15.25 15.37
CA THR A 114 -37.90 15.89 14.68
C THR A 114 -37.35 17.12 13.95
N GLY A 115 -37.06 16.98 12.66
CA GLY A 115 -36.53 18.08 11.82
C GLY A 115 -35.19 17.76 11.17
N VAL A 116 -34.55 18.80 10.63
CA VAL A 116 -33.26 18.70 9.92
C VAL A 116 -32.21 19.49 10.67
N ILE A 117 -31.09 18.85 11.01
CA ILE A 117 -29.91 19.53 11.55
C ILE A 117 -29.03 19.93 10.38
N TYR A 118 -28.80 21.23 10.20
CA TYR A 118 -28.00 21.73 9.07
C TYR A 118 -26.49 21.69 9.34
N ASP A 119 -26.10 21.89 10.59
CA ASP A 119 -24.70 22.04 10.98
C ASP A 119 -24.51 21.51 12.41
N ALA A 120 -23.29 21.08 12.73
CA ALA A 120 -22.89 20.65 14.06
C ALA A 120 -21.42 21.02 14.30
N LEU A 121 -21.13 21.49 15.51
CA LEU A 121 -19.76 21.77 15.95
C LEU A 121 -19.41 20.78 17.06
N ALA A 122 -18.25 20.15 16.94
CA ALA A 122 -17.63 19.37 18.00
C ALA A 122 -16.49 20.19 18.61
N ALA A 123 -16.55 20.43 19.91
CA ALA A 123 -15.52 21.13 20.66
C ALA A 123 -15.56 20.71 22.13
N ASP A 124 -14.41 20.84 22.80
CA ASP A 124 -14.33 20.84 24.24
C ASP A 124 -14.54 22.29 24.72
N PHE A 125 -15.69 22.55 25.34
CA PHE A 125 -16.01 23.88 25.88
C PHE A 125 -15.68 23.89 27.37
N ASN A 126 -14.67 24.68 27.75
CA ASN A 126 -14.31 24.97 29.13
C ASN A 126 -14.54 26.46 29.41
#